data_AF-A0A0Q2XP57-F1
#
_entry.id   AF-A0A0Q2XP57-F1
#
_cell.length_a   1.000
_cell.length_b   1.000
_cell.length_c   1.000
_cell.angle_alpha   90.00
_cell.angle_beta   90.00
_cell.angle_gamma   90.00
#
_symmetry.space_group_name_H-M   'P 1'
#
loop_
_entity.id
_entity.type
_entity.pdbx_description
1 polymer ?
#
loop_
_entity_poly.entity_id
_entity_poly.type
_entity_poly.pdbx_seq_one_letter_code
_entity_poly.pdbx_strand_id
1 'polypeptide(L)'
;MRSKAVIVLAVALMILPLVSGQYSVESLSLTVYSDGYVKVVEAIVPENYTVSFSVPLLATNVEGLTVIDESGKPLPYEINGSTLTVYFENATGVRVTYYTPDLTAKNGAIWSVHFGSTVPVKITFPDNAVIVDLTDIPLEINGNSILMPAGNQTVSYVLEYRPTGAEIPTAPTSGMTAEPSNSTVSSNPGSSPPTSGGGSTNWTMLGILGLLVLAAGGGFLYMKRGEKEDVAPGISREDFEKRLRGYELTKDEEKALLYLFDRGGKAKQAEVREMLGIPKTTAWRMFQRLEKQGLVRVYKKKRENWVELRL
;
A
#
# COMPACT_ATOMS: atom_id res chain seq x y z
N MET A 1 -0.05 -3.55 58.64
CA MET A 1 0.78 -4.05 57.51
C MET A 1 0.02 -4.14 56.19
N ARG A 2 -1.30 -4.44 56.19
CA ARG A 2 -2.13 -4.53 54.96
C ARG A 2 -2.30 -3.21 54.19
N SER A 3 -2.38 -2.06 54.86
CA SER A 3 -2.56 -0.75 54.21
C SER A 3 -1.33 -0.26 53.43
N LYS A 4 -0.12 -0.52 53.93
CA LYS A 4 1.12 -0.16 53.24
C LYS A 4 1.33 -0.98 51.97
N ALA A 5 0.92 -2.26 51.96
CA ALA A 5 0.99 -3.11 50.78
C ALA A 5 0.01 -2.66 49.68
N VAL A 6 -1.19 -2.19 50.04
CA VAL A 6 -2.16 -1.65 49.08
C VAL A 6 -1.66 -0.37 48.43
N ILE A 7 -0.99 0.50 49.19
CA ILE A 7 -0.41 1.75 48.65
C ILE A 7 0.77 1.44 47.72
N VAL A 8 1.64 0.49 48.06
CA VAL A 8 2.74 0.06 47.17
C VAL A 8 2.20 -0.58 45.88
N LEU A 9 1.13 -1.38 45.96
CA LEU A 9 0.48 -1.97 44.78
C LEU A 9 -0.21 -0.91 43.91
N ALA A 10 -0.85 0.10 44.51
CA ALA A 10 -1.48 1.20 43.77
C ALA A 10 -0.46 2.11 43.09
N VAL A 11 0.67 2.39 43.75
CA VAL A 11 1.78 3.15 43.15
C VAL A 11 2.46 2.35 42.05
N ALA A 12 2.63 1.03 42.22
CA ALA A 12 3.16 0.16 41.17
C ALA A 12 2.24 0.06 39.95
N LEU A 13 0.91 0.13 40.15
CA LEU A 13 -0.07 0.15 39.06
C LEU A 13 -0.08 1.48 38.29
N MET A 14 0.32 2.59 38.93
CA MET A 14 0.44 3.91 38.31
C MET A 14 1.71 4.09 37.45
N ILE A 15 2.68 3.18 37.56
CA ILE A 15 3.94 3.21 36.78
C ILE A 15 3.86 2.28 35.55
N LEU A 16 2.71 1.64 35.31
CA LEU A 16 2.50 0.98 34.02
C LEU A 16 2.47 2.06 32.94
N PRO A 17 3.39 2.04 31.96
CA PRO A 17 3.24 2.90 30.81
C PRO A 17 1.92 2.52 30.16
N LEU A 18 0.95 3.43 30.17
CA LEU A 18 -0.17 3.34 29.24
C LEU A 18 0.44 3.51 27.85
N VAL A 19 0.84 2.40 27.22
CA VAL A 19 1.21 2.33 25.81
C VAL A 19 -0.09 2.42 25.01
N SER A 20 -0.73 3.58 25.08
CA SER A 20 -1.91 3.88 24.29
C SER A 20 -1.65 5.20 23.57
N GLY A 21 -1.51 5.13 22.25
CA GLY A 21 -1.28 6.29 21.38
C GLY A 21 0.19 6.54 21.00
N GLN A 22 0.93 5.52 20.56
CA GLN A 22 2.20 5.74 19.83
C GLN A 22 2.03 5.65 18.31
N TYR A 23 0.93 5.04 17.86
CA TYR A 23 0.63 4.84 16.46
C TYR A 23 -0.87 4.58 16.27
N SER A 24 -1.31 4.69 15.03
CA SER A 24 -2.61 4.20 14.56
C SER A 24 -2.43 3.28 13.37
N VAL A 25 -3.24 2.22 13.28
CA VAL A 25 -3.23 1.30 12.14
C VAL A 25 -4.21 1.82 11.10
N GLU A 26 -3.69 2.28 9.96
CA GLU A 26 -4.48 2.80 8.85
C GLU A 26 -5.17 1.67 8.09
N SER A 27 -4.44 0.59 7.81
CA SER A 27 -4.99 -0.58 7.13
C SER A 27 -4.20 -1.85 7.42
N LEU A 28 -4.91 -2.97 7.42
CA LEU A 28 -4.35 -4.31 7.53
C LEU A 28 -4.92 -5.18 6.41
N SER A 29 -4.03 -5.81 5.65
CA SER A 29 -4.42 -6.69 4.54
C SER A 29 -3.66 -8.01 4.56
N LEU A 30 -4.40 -9.08 4.26
CA LEU A 30 -3.93 -10.45 4.18
C LEU A 30 -4.11 -10.93 2.74
N THR A 31 -3.05 -11.39 2.10
CA THR A 31 -3.14 -12.11 0.81
C THR A 31 -2.81 -13.56 1.05
N VAL A 32 -3.81 -14.43 0.88
CA VAL A 32 -3.68 -15.88 1.08
C VAL A 32 -3.25 -16.51 -0.24
N TYR A 33 -2.23 -17.35 -0.19
CA TYR A 33 -1.73 -18.10 -1.34
C TYR A 33 -2.24 -19.53 -1.33
N SER A 34 -2.23 -20.18 -2.49
CA SER A 34 -2.72 -21.56 -2.68
C SER A 34 -1.92 -22.63 -1.91
N ASP A 35 -0.71 -22.29 -1.48
CA ASP A 35 0.17 -23.14 -0.66
C ASP A 35 -0.05 -22.97 0.85
N GLY A 36 -0.94 -22.07 1.26
CA GLY A 36 -1.23 -21.78 2.66
C GLY A 36 -0.41 -20.63 3.25
N TYR A 37 0.58 -20.08 2.53
CA TYR A 37 1.26 -18.88 3.00
C TYR A 37 0.33 -17.67 2.95
N VAL A 38 0.52 -16.76 3.90
CA VAL A 38 -0.18 -15.49 3.95
C VAL A 38 0.82 -14.35 3.92
N LYS A 39 0.66 -13.44 2.96
CA LYS A 39 1.32 -12.14 3.01
C LYS A 39 0.52 -11.20 3.88
N VAL A 40 1.15 -10.65 4.90
CA VAL A 40 0.59 -9.60 5.73
C VAL A 40 1.18 -8.26 5.31
N VAL A 41 0.31 -7.27 5.10
CA VAL A 41 0.71 -5.88 4.88
C VAL A 41 -0.07 -5.00 5.84
N GLU A 42 0.66 -4.30 6.69
CA GLU A 42 0.13 -3.38 7.68
C GLU A 42 0.66 -1.97 7.40
N ALA A 43 -0.22 -0.98 7.32
CA ALA A 43 0.10 0.42 7.19
C ALA A 43 -0.19 1.12 8.52
N ILE A 44 0.84 1.74 9.08
CA ILE A 44 0.84 2.32 10.43
C ILE A 44 1.21 3.79 10.30
N VAL A 45 0.48 4.65 10.99
CA VAL A 45 0.80 6.08 11.12
C VAL A 45 1.30 6.32 12.53
N PRO A 46 2.60 6.61 12.71
CA PRO A 46 3.15 6.96 14.03
C PRO A 46 2.55 8.27 14.55
N GLU A 47 2.49 8.40 15.86
CA GLU A 47 2.09 9.65 16.51
C GLU A 47 3.19 10.70 16.41
N ASN A 48 2.77 11.98 16.44
CA ASN A 48 3.70 13.09 16.30
C ASN A 48 4.76 13.06 17.42
N TYR A 49 6.00 13.40 17.05
CA TYR A 49 7.15 13.47 17.97
C TYR A 49 7.59 12.11 18.57
N THR A 50 7.12 10.99 18.03
CA THR A 50 7.64 9.66 18.36
C THR A 50 8.85 9.32 17.49
N VAL A 51 9.76 8.49 18.04
CA VAL A 51 10.94 7.97 17.33
C VAL A 51 10.97 6.45 17.28
N SER A 52 10.00 5.82 17.93
CA SER A 52 9.78 4.39 17.86
C SER A 52 8.35 4.04 18.25
N PHE A 53 7.90 2.88 17.79
CA PHE A 53 6.70 2.22 18.29
C PHE A 53 6.89 0.71 18.32
N SER A 54 6.07 0.04 19.12
CA SER A 54 6.02 -1.43 19.19
C SER A 54 4.63 -1.94 18.77
N VAL A 55 4.61 -2.82 17.77
CA VAL A 55 3.39 -3.42 17.19
C VAL A 55 3.44 -4.94 17.30
N PRO A 56 2.34 -5.62 17.67
CA PRO A 56 2.29 -7.08 17.67
C PRO A 56 2.18 -7.61 16.23
N LEU A 57 3.02 -8.59 15.89
CA LEU A 57 2.88 -9.41 14.69
C LEU A 57 1.75 -10.41 14.88
N LEU A 58 1.03 -10.73 13.80
CA LEU A 58 -0.09 -11.67 13.82
C LEU A 58 0.36 -13.14 13.94
N ALA A 59 1.65 -13.39 13.82
CA ALA A 59 2.24 -14.72 13.78
C ALA A 59 3.60 -14.75 14.49
N THR A 60 4.06 -15.97 14.81
CA THR A 60 5.37 -16.17 15.45
C THR A 60 6.43 -16.50 14.41
N ASN A 61 6.09 -17.33 13.41
CA ASN A 61 6.96 -17.66 12.30
C ASN A 61 6.78 -16.63 11.19
N VAL A 62 7.73 -15.71 11.09
CA VAL A 62 7.68 -14.57 10.18
C VAL A 62 8.86 -14.61 9.23
N GLU A 63 8.57 -14.59 7.94
CA GLU A 63 9.56 -14.64 6.86
C GLU A 63 9.50 -13.38 5.99
N GLY A 64 10.65 -12.97 5.46
CA GLY A 64 10.75 -11.84 4.54
C GLY A 64 10.26 -10.50 5.13
N LEU A 65 10.35 -10.33 6.46
CA LEU A 65 9.93 -9.10 7.14
C LEU A 65 10.66 -7.90 6.54
N THR A 66 9.86 -6.91 6.13
CA THR A 66 10.31 -5.66 5.56
C THR A 66 9.56 -4.52 6.24
N VAL A 67 10.29 -3.55 6.76
CA VAL A 67 9.74 -2.33 7.36
C VAL A 67 10.28 -1.14 6.57
N ILE A 68 9.39 -0.39 5.94
CA ILE A 68 9.75 0.79 5.13
C ILE A 68 8.91 1.98 5.53
N ASP A 69 9.46 3.18 5.36
CA ASP A 69 8.71 4.44 5.51
C ASP A 69 7.89 4.80 4.25
N GLU A 70 7.23 5.95 4.27
CA GLU A 70 6.44 6.50 3.16
C GLU A 70 7.26 6.73 1.87
N SER A 71 8.56 6.95 2.00
CA SER A 71 9.50 7.17 0.89
C SER A 71 10.02 5.86 0.30
N GLY A 72 9.79 4.73 0.99
CA GLY A 72 10.31 3.41 0.66
C GLY A 72 11.70 3.13 1.25
N LYS A 73 12.18 3.96 2.17
CA LYS A 73 13.44 3.76 2.90
C LYS A 73 13.25 2.66 3.95
N PRO A 74 14.11 1.64 4.00
CA PRO A 74 14.09 0.66 5.08
C PRO A 74 14.32 1.32 6.44
N LEU A 75 13.53 0.92 7.44
CA LEU A 75 13.67 1.37 8.82
C LEU A 75 14.31 0.28 9.69
N PRO A 76 15.18 0.66 10.64
CA PRO A 76 15.72 -0.28 11.62
C PRO A 76 14.62 -0.82 12.54
N TYR A 77 14.69 -2.10 12.88
CA TYR A 77 13.72 -2.76 13.73
C TYR A 77 14.35 -3.89 14.56
N GLU A 78 13.68 -4.24 15.66
CA GLU A 78 13.97 -5.39 16.51
C GLU A 78 12.73 -6.25 16.69
N ILE A 79 12.92 -7.57 16.77
CA ILE A 79 11.85 -8.53 17.06
C ILE A 79 12.11 -9.15 18.43
N ASN A 80 11.15 -9.03 19.33
CA ASN A 80 11.16 -9.71 20.63
C ASN A 80 9.90 -10.57 20.75
N GLY A 81 10.05 -11.87 20.52
CA GLY A 81 8.90 -12.79 20.41
C GLY A 81 8.03 -12.42 19.21
N SER A 82 6.75 -12.10 19.46
CA SER A 82 5.81 -11.59 18.45
C SER A 82 5.73 -10.07 18.40
N THR A 83 6.53 -9.34 19.18
CA THR A 83 6.51 -7.87 19.20
C THR A 83 7.58 -7.31 18.28
N LEU A 84 7.17 -6.50 17.30
CA LEU A 84 8.06 -5.75 16.42
C LEU A 84 8.21 -4.33 16.95
N THR A 85 9.45 -3.93 17.24
CA THR A 85 9.78 -2.54 17.58
C THR A 85 10.47 -1.89 16.39
N VAL A 86 9.91 -0.78 15.90
CA VAL A 86 10.44 -0.03 14.75
C VAL A 86 10.99 1.29 15.25
N TYR A 87 12.18 1.67 14.75
CA TYR A 87 12.83 2.95 15.06
C TYR A 87 12.88 3.84 13.83
N PHE A 88 12.60 5.13 14.00
CA PHE A 88 12.55 6.13 12.94
C PHE A 88 12.82 7.53 13.49
N GLU A 89 13.20 8.46 12.62
CA GLU A 89 13.45 9.86 13.03
C GLU A 89 12.22 10.73 12.82
N ASN A 90 11.68 10.72 11.59
CA ASN A 90 10.52 11.51 11.21
C ASN A 90 9.75 10.76 10.10
N ALA A 91 9.09 9.66 10.46
CA ALA A 91 8.27 8.89 9.55
C ALA A 91 6.81 9.25 9.75
N THR A 92 6.12 9.60 8.67
CA THR A 92 4.68 9.89 8.69
C THR A 92 3.83 8.67 8.34
N GLY A 93 4.44 7.65 7.73
CA GLY A 93 3.79 6.37 7.48
C GLY A 93 4.81 5.25 7.45
N VAL A 94 4.49 4.15 8.11
CA VAL A 94 5.32 2.95 8.15
C VAL A 94 4.53 1.80 7.56
N ARG A 95 5.11 1.10 6.58
CA ARG A 95 4.56 -0.12 6.02
C ARG A 95 5.38 -1.31 6.49
N VAL A 96 4.71 -2.21 7.20
CA VAL A 96 5.25 -3.50 7.61
C VAL A 96 4.73 -4.56 6.63
N THR A 97 5.61 -5.41 6.12
CA THR A 97 5.25 -6.50 5.21
C THR A 97 6.01 -7.76 5.57
N TYR A 98 5.31 -8.88 5.67
CA TYR A 98 5.92 -10.18 5.94
C TYR A 98 5.06 -11.32 5.40
N TYR A 99 5.61 -12.53 5.43
CA TYR A 99 4.94 -13.77 5.05
C TYR A 99 4.95 -14.74 6.23
N THR A 100 3.88 -15.52 6.37
CA THR A 100 3.76 -16.50 7.44
C THR A 100 2.84 -17.66 7.04
N PRO A 101 3.13 -18.89 7.45
CA PRO A 101 2.20 -20.02 7.34
C PRO A 101 1.26 -20.12 8.55
N ASP A 102 1.53 -19.43 9.66
CA ASP A 102 0.85 -19.65 10.94
C ASP A 102 -0.62 -19.24 10.94
N LEU A 103 -1.02 -18.37 10.01
CA LEU A 103 -2.38 -17.86 9.91
C LEU A 103 -3.32 -18.83 9.21
N THR A 104 -2.82 -19.90 8.59
CA THR A 104 -3.66 -20.90 7.93
C THR A 104 -3.56 -22.27 8.57
N ALA A 105 -4.66 -23.01 8.52
CA ALA A 105 -4.69 -24.42 8.85
C ALA A 105 -5.45 -25.18 7.76
N LYS A 106 -5.13 -26.47 7.60
CA LYS A 106 -5.79 -27.34 6.64
C LYS A 106 -6.31 -28.59 7.33
N ASN A 107 -7.61 -28.87 7.14
CA ASN A 107 -8.23 -30.12 7.57
C ASN A 107 -8.96 -30.75 6.38
N GLY A 108 -8.40 -31.83 5.84
CA GLY A 108 -8.87 -32.45 4.60
C GLY A 108 -8.75 -31.49 3.42
N ALA A 109 -9.88 -31.17 2.78
CA ALA A 109 -9.96 -30.22 1.67
C ALA A 109 -10.20 -28.77 2.10
N ILE A 110 -10.58 -28.56 3.37
CA ILE A 110 -10.95 -27.25 3.91
C ILE A 110 -9.69 -26.59 4.47
N TRP A 111 -9.45 -25.38 4.01
CA TRP A 111 -8.49 -24.46 4.60
C TRP A 111 -9.25 -23.47 5.50
N SER A 112 -8.60 -23.03 6.56
CA SER A 112 -9.06 -21.93 7.39
C SER A 112 -7.97 -20.87 7.51
N VAL A 113 -8.37 -19.60 7.49
CA VAL A 113 -7.52 -18.46 7.87
C VAL A 113 -8.00 -17.97 9.23
N HIS A 114 -7.13 -17.90 10.22
CA HIS A 114 -7.44 -17.43 11.56
C HIS A 114 -6.55 -16.24 11.93
N PHE A 115 -7.16 -15.16 12.42
CA PHE A 115 -6.43 -13.98 12.89
C PHE A 115 -7.25 -13.18 13.92
N GLY A 116 -6.56 -12.42 14.76
CA GLY A 116 -7.16 -11.42 15.65
C GLY A 116 -6.66 -10.03 15.28
N SER A 117 -7.56 -9.06 15.14
CA SER A 117 -7.18 -7.66 14.87
C SER A 117 -8.09 -6.66 15.57
N THR A 118 -7.56 -5.48 15.87
CA THR A 118 -8.31 -4.33 16.42
C THR A 118 -8.94 -3.46 15.33
N VAL A 119 -8.59 -3.68 14.06
CA VAL A 119 -9.13 -2.95 12.90
C VAL A 119 -9.74 -3.91 11.88
N PRO A 120 -10.64 -3.45 10.99
CA PRO A 120 -11.10 -4.27 9.88
C PRO A 120 -9.96 -4.76 8.99
N VAL A 121 -10.06 -6.01 8.54
CA VAL A 121 -8.99 -6.69 7.79
C VAL A 121 -9.47 -7.08 6.41
N LYS A 122 -8.75 -6.60 5.38
CA LYS A 122 -9.01 -7.02 4.01
C LYS A 122 -8.29 -8.34 3.73
N ILE A 123 -9.02 -9.38 3.38
CA ILE A 123 -8.48 -10.68 3.00
C ILE A 123 -8.66 -10.87 1.51
N THR A 124 -7.60 -11.25 0.81
CA THR A 124 -7.59 -11.57 -0.62
C THR A 124 -7.24 -13.05 -0.77
N PHE A 125 -8.12 -13.83 -1.38
CA PHE A 125 -7.95 -15.26 -1.60
C PHE A 125 -7.42 -15.58 -3.00
N PRO A 126 -6.88 -16.78 -3.24
CA PRO A 126 -6.57 -17.27 -4.57
C PRO A 126 -7.82 -17.30 -5.48
N ASP A 127 -7.63 -17.16 -6.79
CA ASP A 127 -8.75 -17.08 -7.75
C ASP A 127 -9.63 -18.33 -7.82
N ASN A 128 -9.11 -19.47 -7.36
CA ASN A 128 -9.82 -20.75 -7.29
C ASN A 128 -10.33 -21.07 -5.88
N ALA A 129 -10.33 -20.10 -4.97
CA ALA A 129 -10.88 -20.27 -3.63
C ALA A 129 -12.40 -20.04 -3.60
N VAL A 130 -13.11 -20.94 -2.93
CA VAL A 130 -14.53 -20.80 -2.62
C VAL A 130 -14.68 -20.73 -1.10
N ILE A 131 -15.22 -19.62 -0.60
CA ILE A 131 -15.49 -19.41 0.82
C ILE A 131 -16.68 -20.29 1.22
N VAL A 132 -16.51 -21.09 2.27
CA VAL A 132 -17.53 -22.03 2.75
C VAL A 132 -18.08 -21.66 4.13
N ASP A 133 -17.31 -20.94 4.94
CA ASP A 133 -17.72 -20.55 6.28
C ASP A 133 -17.03 -19.26 6.74
N LEU A 134 -17.73 -18.49 7.57
CA LEU A 134 -17.29 -17.20 8.09
C LEU A 134 -17.74 -17.06 9.54
N THR A 135 -16.82 -16.65 10.42
CA THR A 135 -17.15 -16.40 11.84
C THR A 135 -18.13 -15.23 12.01
N ASP A 136 -18.03 -14.23 11.15
CA ASP A 136 -18.86 -13.02 11.18
C ASP A 136 -19.15 -12.54 9.74
N ILE A 137 -20.10 -11.61 9.61
CA ILE A 137 -20.53 -11.06 8.32
C ILE A 137 -19.46 -10.08 7.82
N PRO A 138 -18.95 -10.25 6.58
CA PRO A 138 -18.03 -9.29 5.98
C PRO A 138 -18.69 -7.92 5.80
N LEU A 139 -17.93 -6.86 6.05
CA LEU A 139 -18.33 -5.48 5.79
C LEU A 139 -18.44 -5.21 4.28
N GLU A 140 -17.58 -5.85 3.48
CA GLU A 140 -17.59 -5.76 2.02
C GLU A 140 -17.14 -7.08 1.38
N ILE A 141 -17.65 -7.34 0.17
CA ILE A 141 -17.26 -8.48 -0.67
C ILE A 141 -16.97 -7.95 -2.07
N ASN A 142 -15.78 -8.23 -2.60
CA ASN A 142 -15.34 -7.78 -3.93
C ASN A 142 -14.49 -8.85 -4.61
N GLY A 143 -15.10 -9.62 -5.51
CA GLY A 143 -14.41 -10.68 -6.25
C GLY A 143 -13.85 -11.75 -5.32
N ASN A 144 -12.53 -11.95 -5.36
CA ASN A 144 -11.81 -12.89 -4.49
C ASN A 144 -11.40 -12.27 -3.14
N SER A 145 -11.86 -11.05 -2.82
CA SER A 145 -11.52 -10.33 -1.60
C SER A 145 -12.73 -10.07 -0.73
N ILE A 146 -12.54 -10.11 0.58
CA ILE A 146 -13.56 -9.74 1.58
C ILE A 146 -12.93 -8.79 2.61
N LEU A 147 -13.75 -7.92 3.20
CA LEU A 147 -13.37 -7.07 4.32
C LEU A 147 -14.05 -7.57 5.59
N MET A 148 -13.29 -8.16 6.51
CA MET A 148 -13.83 -8.65 7.77
C MET A 148 -13.81 -7.56 8.84
N PRO A 149 -14.80 -7.51 9.76
CA PRO A 149 -14.77 -6.61 10.89
C PRO A 149 -13.61 -6.94 11.86
N ALA A 150 -13.27 -5.98 12.72
CA ALA A 150 -12.30 -6.18 13.79
C ALA A 150 -12.76 -7.32 14.74
N GLY A 151 -11.81 -7.95 15.42
CA GLY A 151 -12.02 -9.06 16.33
C GLY A 151 -11.24 -10.31 15.93
N ASN A 152 -11.59 -11.43 16.57
CA ASN A 152 -11.05 -12.73 16.25
C ASN A 152 -11.90 -13.36 15.15
N GLN A 153 -11.33 -13.50 13.97
CA GLN A 153 -12.03 -13.93 12.77
C GLN A 153 -11.45 -15.24 12.25
N THR A 154 -12.33 -16.11 11.81
CA THR A 154 -11.97 -17.33 11.06
C THR A 154 -12.76 -17.38 9.76
N VAL A 155 -12.05 -17.60 8.65
CA VAL A 155 -12.64 -17.75 7.32
C VAL A 155 -12.22 -19.09 6.75
N SER A 156 -13.20 -19.94 6.45
CA SER A 156 -12.94 -21.26 5.87
C SER A 156 -13.22 -21.24 4.37
N TYR A 157 -12.34 -21.87 3.60
CA TYR A 157 -12.42 -21.93 2.15
C TYR A 157 -11.90 -23.26 1.61
N VAL A 158 -12.32 -23.61 0.40
CA VAL A 158 -11.80 -24.74 -0.36
C VAL A 158 -11.13 -24.25 -1.64
N LEU A 159 -10.09 -24.94 -2.09
CA LEU A 159 -9.45 -24.64 -3.37
C LEU A 159 -10.01 -25.59 -4.44
N GLU A 160 -10.73 -25.03 -5.41
CA GLU A 160 -11.20 -25.80 -6.55
C GLU A 160 -10.03 -26.11 -7.48
N TYR A 161 -9.90 -27.37 -7.87
CA TYR A 161 -8.98 -27.76 -8.93
C TYR A 161 -9.61 -27.37 -10.27
N ARG A 162 -9.09 -26.30 -10.89
CA ARG A 162 -9.37 -26.01 -12.30
C ARG A 162 -8.23 -26.58 -13.14
N PRO A 163 -8.45 -27.63 -13.94
CA PRO A 163 -7.44 -28.07 -14.89
C PRO A 163 -7.16 -26.91 -15.85
N THR A 164 -5.88 -26.59 -16.04
CA THR A 164 -5.41 -25.53 -16.95
C THR A 164 -5.90 -25.85 -18.36
N GLY A 165 -6.90 -25.09 -18.86
CA GLY A 165 -7.46 -25.26 -20.21
C GLY A 165 -8.99 -25.34 -20.32
N ALA A 166 -9.74 -25.28 -19.21
CA ALA A 166 -11.20 -25.15 -19.30
C ALA A 166 -11.60 -23.69 -19.60
N GLU A 167 -11.92 -23.39 -20.87
CA GLU A 167 -12.66 -22.19 -21.25
C GLU A 167 -13.98 -22.12 -20.47
N ILE A 168 -14.33 -20.90 -20.04
CA ILE A 168 -15.64 -20.57 -19.47
C ILE A 168 -16.69 -20.91 -20.56
N PRO A 169 -17.69 -21.77 -20.30
CA PRO A 169 -18.79 -21.93 -21.22
C PRO A 169 -19.56 -20.60 -21.29
N THR A 170 -19.37 -19.84 -22.36
CA THR A 170 -20.27 -18.74 -22.72
C THR A 170 -21.64 -19.35 -22.97
N ALA A 171 -22.60 -19.05 -22.10
CA ALA A 171 -23.99 -19.48 -22.27
C ALA A 171 -24.52 -18.98 -23.63
N PRO A 172 -25.29 -19.80 -24.38
CA PRO A 172 -25.91 -19.34 -25.61
C PRO A 172 -27.09 -18.43 -25.27
N THR A 173 -26.97 -17.14 -25.59
CA THR A 173 -28.13 -16.24 -25.70
C THR A 173 -28.88 -16.61 -26.98
N SER A 174 -29.89 -17.48 -26.86
CA SER A 174 -30.93 -17.62 -27.88
C SER A 174 -31.75 -16.33 -27.94
N GLY A 175 -31.69 -15.66 -29.08
CA GLY A 175 -32.63 -14.60 -29.42
C GLY A 175 -34.01 -15.19 -29.72
N MET A 176 -35.06 -14.50 -29.30
CA MET A 176 -36.35 -14.56 -29.97
C MET A 176 -37.13 -13.26 -29.75
N THR A 177 -37.57 -12.70 -30.87
CA THR A 177 -38.30 -11.46 -31.08
C THR A 177 -39.79 -11.56 -30.69
N ALA A 178 -40.36 -10.42 -30.31
CA ALA A 178 -41.75 -9.97 -30.06
C ALA A 178 -42.93 -10.80 -30.66
N GLU A 179 -44.18 -10.80 -30.16
CA GLU A 179 -45.15 -9.71 -29.81
C GLU A 179 -46.51 -10.37 -29.38
N PRO A 180 -47.68 -9.72 -29.25
CA PRO A 180 -48.17 -8.64 -28.37
C PRO A 180 -49.33 -9.08 -27.44
N SER A 181 -49.74 -8.23 -26.47
CA SER A 181 -51.17 -7.99 -26.19
C SER A 181 -51.37 -6.66 -25.46
N ASN A 182 -52.33 -5.91 -25.98
CA ASN A 182 -52.59 -4.49 -25.81
C ASN A 182 -53.76 -4.29 -24.84
N SER A 183 -53.77 -3.23 -24.01
CA SER A 183 -54.95 -2.40 -23.79
C SER A 183 -54.62 -1.12 -23.01
N THR A 184 -54.86 -0.04 -23.73
CA THR A 184 -54.89 1.40 -23.41
C THR A 184 -55.94 1.74 -22.34
N VAL A 185 -55.72 2.78 -21.51
CA VAL A 185 -56.48 4.06 -21.55
C VAL A 185 -55.67 5.21 -20.90
N SER A 186 -55.64 6.31 -21.65
CA SER A 186 -55.16 7.69 -21.49
C SER A 186 -55.66 8.48 -20.25
N SER A 187 -54.82 9.40 -19.72
CA SER A 187 -55.08 10.87 -19.78
C SER A 187 -53.96 11.70 -19.14
N ASN A 188 -53.34 12.60 -19.92
CA ASN A 188 -52.64 13.83 -19.52
C ASN A 188 -53.71 14.98 -19.46
N PRO A 189 -53.49 16.25 -18.99
CA PRO A 189 -52.24 17.01 -19.07
C PRO A 189 -51.88 17.99 -17.91
N GLY A 190 -50.57 18.21 -17.76
CA GLY A 190 -49.91 19.54 -17.73
C GLY A 190 -50.13 20.50 -16.56
N SER A 191 -49.03 20.97 -15.95
CA SER A 191 -48.80 22.40 -15.59
C SER A 191 -47.42 22.61 -14.94
N SER A 192 -46.65 23.58 -15.46
CA SER A 192 -45.60 24.35 -14.76
C SER A 192 -46.27 25.42 -13.85
N PRO A 193 -45.63 26.42 -13.17
CA PRO A 193 -44.21 26.82 -12.95
C PRO A 193 -43.99 27.20 -11.42
N PRO A 194 -43.19 28.18 -10.90
CA PRO A 194 -42.12 29.05 -11.44
C PRO A 194 -40.84 29.22 -10.56
N THR A 195 -39.95 30.06 -11.09
CA THR A 195 -38.69 30.63 -10.56
C THR A 195 -38.91 31.95 -9.78
N SER A 196 -37.84 32.40 -9.11
CA SER A 196 -37.55 33.74 -8.49
C SER A 196 -37.99 33.89 -7.03
N GLY A 197 -37.26 34.53 -6.11
CA GLY A 197 -36.04 35.34 -6.14
C GLY A 197 -36.09 36.30 -4.94
N GLY A 198 -34.94 36.76 -4.44
CA GLY A 198 -34.86 37.94 -3.53
C GLY A 198 -34.35 37.65 -2.11
N GLY A 199 -33.19 38.22 -1.78
CA GLY A 199 -32.54 38.10 -0.48
C GLY A 199 -32.89 39.20 0.52
N SER A 200 -32.28 39.11 1.70
CA SER A 200 -32.06 40.24 2.60
C SER A 200 -30.87 39.96 3.53
N THR A 201 -29.91 40.87 3.44
CA THR A 201 -28.69 41.05 4.22
C THR A 201 -28.98 41.35 5.70
N ASN A 202 -28.00 41.02 6.57
CA ASN A 202 -27.51 41.75 7.78
C ASN A 202 -27.36 40.82 9.01
N TRP A 203 -26.38 40.91 9.91
CA TRP A 203 -25.13 41.67 10.04
C TRP A 203 -24.57 41.27 11.43
N THR A 204 -23.54 40.45 11.55
CA THR A 204 -22.68 40.38 12.74
C THR A 204 -21.33 39.76 12.37
N MET A 205 -20.48 40.61 11.81
CA MET A 205 -19.04 40.44 11.77
C MET A 205 -18.48 41.03 13.07
N LEU A 206 -17.52 40.36 13.72
CA LEU A 206 -16.21 40.92 14.13
C LEU A 206 -15.57 40.08 15.24
N GLY A 207 -14.48 39.43 14.87
CA GLY A 207 -13.50 38.88 15.79
C GLY A 207 -12.59 37.91 15.03
N ILE A 208 -11.30 38.22 15.00
CA ILE A 208 -10.21 37.38 14.45
C ILE A 208 -9.89 37.61 12.95
N LEU A 209 -9.65 38.87 12.56
CA LEU A 209 -8.82 39.21 11.38
C LEU A 209 -7.70 40.19 11.74
N GLY A 210 -7.17 40.06 12.96
CA GLY A 210 -6.09 40.92 13.49
C GLY A 210 -4.76 40.22 13.75
N LEU A 211 -4.68 38.89 13.60
CA LEU A 211 -3.49 38.10 13.99
C LEU A 211 -2.74 37.45 12.81
N LEU A 212 -3.17 37.70 11.57
CA LEU A 212 -2.58 37.12 10.35
C LEU A 212 -1.65 38.05 9.56
N VAL A 213 -1.36 39.26 10.07
CA VAL A 213 -0.49 40.24 9.37
C VAL A 213 0.88 40.41 10.04
N LEU A 214 1.12 39.83 11.23
CA LEU A 214 2.41 39.97 11.93
C LEU A 214 3.32 38.73 11.88
N ALA A 215 2.87 37.58 11.38
CA ALA A 215 3.72 36.39 11.22
C ALA A 215 4.35 36.26 9.82
N ALA A 216 3.78 36.93 8.81
CA ALA A 216 4.26 36.85 7.42
C ALA A 216 5.52 37.72 7.15
N GLY A 217 5.83 38.69 8.01
CA GLY A 217 6.95 39.62 7.82
C GLY A 217 8.32 39.11 8.29
N GLY A 218 8.37 38.11 9.18
CA GLY A 218 9.62 37.64 9.81
C GLY A 218 10.31 36.45 9.14
N GLY A 219 9.54 35.57 8.46
CA GLY A 219 10.07 34.34 7.88
C GLY A 219 10.77 34.51 6.53
N PHE A 220 10.49 35.58 5.80
CA PHE A 220 11.00 35.78 4.44
C PHE A 220 12.49 36.15 4.37
N LEU A 221 13.13 36.50 5.50
CA LEU A 221 14.53 36.92 5.55
C LEU A 221 15.51 35.84 6.04
N TYR A 222 15.04 34.62 6.35
CA TYR A 222 15.92 33.52 6.77
C TYR A 222 16.07 32.38 5.75
N MET A 223 15.35 32.42 4.61
CA MET A 223 15.49 31.46 3.52
C MET A 223 16.53 31.87 2.45
N LYS A 224 17.67 32.41 2.88
CA LYS A 224 18.84 32.57 2.00
C LYS A 224 20.12 32.08 2.68
N ARG A 225 20.17 30.79 3.03
CA ARG A 225 21.46 30.07 3.13
C ARG A 225 21.27 28.56 3.21
N GLY A 226 21.72 27.87 2.16
CA GLY A 226 22.08 26.45 2.24
C GLY A 226 21.15 25.50 1.47
N GLU A 227 20.99 25.73 0.17
CA GLU A 227 20.62 24.65 -0.75
C GLU A 227 21.82 23.69 -0.81
N LYS A 228 21.69 22.55 -0.14
CA LYS A 228 22.62 21.42 -0.28
C LYS A 228 21.88 20.35 -1.07
N GLU A 229 22.41 20.10 -2.27
CA GLU A 229 22.08 18.98 -3.13
C GLU A 229 22.29 17.65 -2.39
N ASP A 230 21.24 16.86 -2.25
CA ASP A 230 21.35 15.46 -1.88
C ASP A 230 21.68 14.64 -3.14
N VAL A 231 22.97 14.57 -3.46
CA VAL A 231 23.55 13.68 -4.47
C VAL A 231 23.78 12.30 -3.84
N ALA A 232 23.22 11.25 -4.46
CA ALA A 232 23.75 9.89 -4.36
C ALA A 232 23.54 9.14 -5.70
N PRO A 233 24.49 8.28 -6.13
CA PRO A 233 25.65 7.77 -5.39
C PRO A 233 26.93 8.55 -5.70
N GLY A 234 27.87 8.60 -4.75
CA GLY A 234 29.17 9.28 -4.85
C GLY A 234 30.15 8.65 -5.83
N ILE A 235 29.78 8.54 -7.09
CA ILE A 235 30.62 8.09 -8.21
C ILE A 235 30.60 9.26 -9.22
N SER A 236 31.77 9.75 -9.65
CA SER A 236 31.80 10.76 -10.72
C SER A 236 31.24 10.13 -12.01
N ARG A 237 30.61 10.92 -12.88
CA ARG A 237 30.15 10.46 -14.21
C ARG A 237 31.28 9.76 -14.97
N GLU A 238 32.52 10.23 -14.83
CA GLU A 238 33.70 9.61 -15.45
C GLU A 238 34.01 8.22 -14.89
N ASP A 239 33.83 8.02 -13.58
CA ASP A 239 34.03 6.73 -12.91
C ASP A 239 32.93 5.73 -13.28
N PHE A 240 31.70 6.24 -13.48
CA PHE A 240 30.58 5.45 -13.96
C PHE A 240 30.82 4.96 -15.40
N GLU A 241 31.21 5.85 -16.31
CA GLU A 241 31.59 5.50 -17.69
C GLU A 241 32.77 4.51 -17.73
N LYS A 242 33.75 4.65 -16.83
CA LYS A 242 34.87 3.72 -16.72
C LYS A 242 34.43 2.31 -16.29
N ARG A 243 33.43 2.18 -15.42
CA ARG A 243 32.83 0.88 -15.08
C ARG A 243 32.05 0.27 -16.23
N LEU A 244 31.34 1.09 -17.02
CA LEU A 244 30.60 0.62 -18.18
C LEU A 244 31.50 0.05 -19.28
N ARG A 245 32.73 0.59 -19.45
CA ARG A 245 33.73 0.06 -20.39
C ARG A 245 34.13 -1.40 -20.14
N GLY A 246 33.89 -1.93 -18.94
CA GLY A 246 34.14 -3.34 -18.60
C GLY A 246 33.10 -4.32 -19.14
N TYR A 247 32.02 -3.83 -19.74
CA TYR A 247 30.91 -4.63 -20.24
C TYR A 247 30.74 -4.43 -21.76
N GLU A 248 30.33 -5.48 -22.47
CA GLU A 248 30.04 -5.41 -23.91
C GLU A 248 28.66 -4.76 -24.16
N LEU A 249 28.59 -3.42 -24.08
CA LEU A 249 27.36 -2.66 -24.33
C LEU A 249 27.28 -2.14 -25.76
N THR A 250 26.07 -2.08 -26.28
CA THR A 250 25.74 -1.29 -27.47
C THR A 250 25.66 0.21 -27.13
N LYS A 251 25.82 1.08 -28.13
CA LYS A 251 25.75 2.54 -27.96
C LYS A 251 24.44 3.00 -27.30
N ASP A 252 23.33 2.34 -27.64
CA ASP A 252 22.02 2.66 -27.08
C ASP A 252 21.89 2.23 -25.61
N GLU A 253 22.56 1.13 -25.22
CA GLU A 253 22.60 0.64 -23.84
C GLU A 253 23.43 1.53 -22.94
N GLU A 254 24.61 1.94 -23.41
CA GLU A 254 25.47 2.89 -22.70
C GLU A 254 24.71 4.20 -22.46
N LYS A 255 24.05 4.71 -23.50
CA LYS A 255 23.23 5.92 -23.43
C LYS A 255 22.04 5.76 -22.48
N ALA A 256 21.40 4.58 -22.44
CA ALA A 256 20.33 4.27 -21.51
C ALA A 256 20.81 4.32 -20.05
N LEU A 257 21.98 3.73 -19.76
CA LEU A 257 22.56 3.70 -18.43
C LEU A 257 23.04 5.07 -17.97
N LEU A 258 23.64 5.86 -18.87
CA LEU A 258 24.00 7.26 -18.58
C LEU A 258 22.77 8.09 -18.23
N TYR A 259 21.69 7.91 -18.99
CA TYR A 259 20.43 8.60 -18.71
C TYR A 259 19.84 8.21 -17.35
N LEU A 260 19.91 6.93 -16.99
CA LEU A 260 19.47 6.46 -15.67
C LEU A 260 20.34 7.04 -14.56
N PHE A 261 21.65 7.12 -14.76
CA PHE A 261 22.60 7.72 -13.82
C PHE A 261 22.30 9.21 -13.59
N ASP A 262 22.17 9.99 -14.66
CA ASP A 262 21.89 11.44 -14.62
C ASP A 262 20.53 11.76 -13.93
N ARG A 263 19.59 10.80 -13.88
CA ARG A 263 18.27 10.92 -13.23
C ARG A 263 18.23 10.38 -11.80
N GLY A 264 19.37 10.10 -11.18
CA GLY A 264 19.44 9.58 -9.81
C GLY A 264 19.19 8.07 -9.71
N GLY A 265 19.58 7.32 -10.75
CA GLY A 265 19.59 5.86 -10.76
C GLY A 265 18.28 5.17 -11.10
N LYS A 266 17.19 5.90 -11.37
CA LYS A 266 15.87 5.32 -11.69
C LYS A 266 15.07 6.16 -12.68
N ALA A 267 14.44 5.52 -13.66
CA ALA A 267 13.55 6.19 -14.60
C ALA A 267 12.45 5.28 -15.13
N LYS A 268 11.43 5.86 -15.77
CA LYS A 268 10.39 5.10 -16.46
C LYS A 268 10.97 4.48 -17.73
N GLN A 269 10.67 3.20 -18.00
CA GLN A 269 11.09 2.52 -19.22
C GLN A 269 10.58 3.24 -20.49
N ALA A 270 9.36 3.79 -20.42
CA ALA A 270 8.76 4.55 -21.51
C ALA A 270 9.53 5.83 -21.84
N GLU A 271 10.08 6.50 -20.81
CA GLU A 271 10.85 7.74 -20.91
C GLU A 271 12.24 7.47 -21.51
N VAL A 272 12.94 6.43 -21.05
CA VAL A 272 14.23 6.05 -21.62
C VAL A 272 14.09 5.60 -23.09
N ARG A 273 13.02 4.87 -23.41
CA ARG A 273 12.68 4.51 -24.80
C ARG A 273 12.50 5.75 -25.68
N GLU A 274 11.80 6.76 -25.18
CA GLU A 274 11.54 8.01 -25.91
C GLU A 274 12.84 8.79 -26.14
N MET A 275 13.73 8.84 -25.14
CA MET A 275 15.06 9.46 -25.24
C MET A 275 15.97 8.77 -26.27
N LEU A 276 15.86 7.44 -26.38
CA LEU A 276 16.64 6.66 -27.34
C LEU A 276 16.02 6.64 -28.75
N GLY A 277 14.75 7.03 -28.91
CA GLY A 277 14.06 7.01 -30.20
C GLY A 277 13.84 5.60 -30.76
N ILE A 278 13.83 4.57 -29.92
CA ILE A 278 13.74 3.16 -30.33
C ILE A 278 12.31 2.59 -30.19
N PRO A 279 11.95 1.56 -30.99
CA PRO A 279 10.67 0.87 -30.85
C PRO A 279 10.49 0.21 -29.47
N LYS A 280 9.23 0.06 -29.04
CA LYS A 280 8.87 -0.54 -27.74
C LYS A 280 9.44 -1.95 -27.52
N THR A 281 9.38 -2.81 -28.54
CA THR A 281 9.90 -4.18 -28.49
C THR A 281 11.43 -4.22 -28.47
N THR A 282 12.09 -3.24 -29.10
CA THR A 282 13.56 -3.07 -29.06
C THR A 282 14.01 -2.61 -27.67
N ALA A 283 13.35 -1.60 -27.09
CA ALA A 283 13.62 -1.15 -25.73
C ALA A 283 13.41 -2.28 -24.71
N TRP A 284 12.34 -3.07 -24.86
CA TRP A 284 12.10 -4.22 -23.99
C TRP A 284 13.25 -5.23 -24.03
N ARG A 285 13.70 -5.62 -25.23
CA ARG A 285 14.84 -6.54 -25.39
C ARG A 285 16.14 -6.00 -24.81
N MET A 286 16.37 -4.70 -24.98
CA MET A 286 17.54 -4.00 -24.43
C MET A 286 17.56 -4.06 -22.90
N PHE A 287 16.48 -3.66 -22.23
CA PHE A 287 16.42 -3.72 -20.77
C PHE A 287 16.48 -5.14 -20.22
N GLN A 288 15.91 -6.12 -20.93
CA GLN A 288 16.01 -7.52 -20.55
C GLN A 288 17.46 -8.05 -20.65
N ARG A 289 18.25 -7.56 -21.62
CA ARG A 289 19.68 -7.88 -21.75
C ARG A 289 20.51 -7.22 -20.65
N LEU A 290 20.28 -5.94 -20.38
CA LEU A 290 20.91 -5.20 -19.29
C LEU A 290 20.59 -5.82 -17.92
N GLU A 291 19.35 -6.30 -17.73
CA GLU A 291 18.92 -6.99 -16.51
C GLU A 291 19.61 -8.36 -16.36
N LYS A 292 19.73 -9.11 -17.46
CA LYS A 292 20.51 -10.37 -17.46
C LYS A 292 21.99 -10.15 -17.13
N GLN A 293 22.55 -9.01 -17.50
CA GLN A 293 23.91 -8.61 -17.16
C GLN A 293 24.04 -8.04 -15.73
N GLY A 294 22.93 -7.92 -15.00
CA GLY A 294 22.91 -7.38 -13.63
C GLY A 294 23.09 -5.86 -13.53
N LEU A 295 23.03 -5.15 -14.65
CA LEU A 295 23.28 -3.69 -14.71
C LEU A 295 22.05 -2.88 -14.29
N VAL A 296 20.86 -3.42 -14.54
CA VAL A 296 19.57 -2.79 -14.21
C VAL A 296 18.59 -3.80 -13.64
N ARG A 297 17.56 -3.31 -12.98
CA ARG A 297 16.37 -4.06 -12.55
C ARG A 297 15.14 -3.44 -13.19
N VAL A 298 14.33 -4.27 -13.85
CA VAL A 298 13.04 -3.85 -14.40
C VAL A 298 11.93 -4.28 -13.44
N TYR A 299 11.06 -3.37 -13.06
CA TYR A 299 9.92 -3.69 -12.20
C TYR A 299 8.69 -2.88 -12.55
N LYS A 300 7.52 -3.40 -12.22
CA LYS A 300 6.24 -2.73 -12.48
C LYS A 300 5.84 -1.88 -11.28
N LYS A 301 5.61 -0.59 -11.48
CA LYS A 301 5.11 0.34 -10.46
C LYS A 301 3.82 0.98 -10.95
N LYS A 302 2.73 0.78 -10.21
CA LYS A 302 1.35 1.17 -10.60
C LYS A 302 0.94 0.54 -11.94
N ARG A 303 1.14 1.25 -13.05
CA ARG A 303 0.79 0.83 -14.43
C ARG A 303 1.93 1.04 -15.44
N GLU A 304 3.11 1.38 -14.96
CA GLU A 304 4.28 1.69 -15.79
C GLU A 304 5.43 0.76 -15.41
N ASN A 305 6.27 0.43 -16.40
CA ASN A 305 7.51 -0.28 -16.15
C ASN A 305 8.59 0.74 -15.79
N TRP A 306 9.29 0.48 -14.70
CA TRP A 306 10.41 1.26 -14.19
C TRP A 306 11.69 0.48 -14.34
N VAL A 307 12.78 1.22 -14.56
CA VAL A 307 14.12 0.68 -14.66
C VAL A 307 14.97 1.38 -13.61
N GLU A 308 15.68 0.59 -12.82
CA GLU A 308 16.57 1.05 -11.76
C GLU A 308 17.97 0.47 -11.97
N LEU A 309 18.97 1.29 -11.73
CA LEU A 309 20.38 0.96 -11.90
C LEU A 309 20.88 0.14 -10.71
N ARG A 310 21.69 -0.88 -10.97
CA ARG A 310 22.15 -1.85 -9.95
C ARG A 310 23.68 -1.90 -9.76
N LEU A 311 24.44 -1.06 -10.47
CA LEU A 311 25.90 -0.95 -10.31
C LEU A 311 26.34 -0.44 -8.94
#